data_AF-A0A969LCN3-F1
#
_entry.id   AF-A0A969LCN3-F1
#
_cell.length_a   1.000
_cell.length_b   1.000
_cell.length_c   1.000
_cell.angle_alpha   90.00
_cell.angle_beta   90.00
_cell.angle_gamma   90.00
#
_symmetry.space_group_name_H-M   'P 1'
#
loop_
_entity.id
_entity.type
_entity.pdbx_description
1 polymer ?
#
loop_
_entity_poly.entity_id
_entity_poly.type
_entity_poly.pdbx_seq_one_letter_code
_entity_poly.pdbx_strand_id
1 'polypeptide(L)'
;MLHSGQRRVPLTAVLVAAALALSAATAAHAAPPSPVEGGFALVVVPDTQNYTWKRPELYTLQAGWIAANIQRYNIAHVLHVGDITQHNTDEQWAAARRAHAIYADLVPAAYAPGNHDLGPNGSAESRGSLFADFIPLASYRRQPGFGGVYDREPER
;
A
#
# COMPACT_ATOMS: atom_id res chain seq x y z
N MET A 1 13.96 -52.28 -63.99
CA MET A 1 15.06 -51.85 -63.11
C MET A 1 15.09 -50.34 -63.08
N LEU A 2 14.74 -49.73 -61.94
CA LEU A 2 15.25 -48.46 -61.39
C LEU A 2 14.41 -48.17 -60.14
N HIS A 3 14.97 -48.52 -58.99
CA HIS A 3 14.48 -48.13 -57.67
C HIS A 3 14.94 -46.70 -57.40
N SER A 4 14.07 -45.83 -56.89
CA SER A 4 14.48 -44.57 -56.25
C SER A 4 13.49 -44.23 -55.13
N GLY A 5 14.03 -44.19 -53.91
CA GLY A 5 13.30 -44.29 -52.65
C GLY A 5 12.52 -43.03 -52.27
N GLN A 6 11.28 -43.24 -51.82
CA GLN A 6 10.55 -42.24 -51.05
C GLN A 6 11.27 -42.03 -49.71
N ARG A 7 11.70 -40.79 -49.47
CA ARG A 7 12.31 -40.37 -48.20
C ARG A 7 11.24 -40.44 -47.11
N ARG A 8 11.42 -41.35 -46.15
CA ARG A 8 10.62 -41.40 -44.93
C ARG A 8 10.99 -40.18 -44.08
N VAL A 9 10.05 -39.28 -43.87
CA VAL A 9 10.18 -38.22 -42.86
C VAL A 9 10.08 -38.89 -41.49
N PRO A 10 11.06 -38.75 -40.59
CA PRO A 10 10.98 -39.39 -39.28
C PRO A 10 9.88 -38.71 -38.44
N LEU A 11 8.99 -39.54 -37.86
CA LEU A 11 7.83 -39.18 -37.02
C LEU A 11 8.18 -38.46 -35.70
N THR A 12 9.43 -38.09 -35.47
CA THR A 12 9.89 -37.42 -34.25
C THR A 12 9.74 -35.90 -34.25
N ALA A 13 9.36 -35.28 -35.37
CA ALA A 13 9.26 -33.82 -35.47
C ALA A 13 7.88 -33.22 -35.11
N VAL A 14 6.85 -34.03 -34.85
CA VAL A 14 5.47 -33.52 -34.59
C VAL A 14 5.12 -33.46 -33.10
N LEU A 15 5.88 -34.11 -32.21
CA LEU A 15 5.55 -34.16 -30.78
C LEU A 15 6.21 -33.08 -29.90
N VAL A 16 7.09 -32.23 -30.46
CA VAL A 16 7.68 -31.11 -29.70
C VAL A 16 6.81 -29.84 -29.76
N ALA A 17 5.91 -29.72 -30.74
CA ALA A 17 5.06 -28.53 -30.89
C ALA A 17 3.80 -28.53 -29.99
N ALA A 18 3.42 -29.67 -29.40
CA ALA A 18 2.19 -29.79 -28.60
C ALA A 18 2.39 -29.52 -27.08
N ALA A 19 3.63 -29.38 -26.61
CA ALA A 19 3.93 -29.13 -25.19
C ALA A 19 4.15 -27.64 -24.84
N LEU A 20 4.08 -26.73 -25.83
CA LEU A 20 4.24 -25.28 -25.64
C LEU A 20 2.90 -24.52 -25.57
N ALA A 21 1.78 -25.23 -25.51
CA ALA A 21 0.45 -24.65 -25.26
C ALA A 21 -0.03 -24.90 -23.82
N LEU A 22 0.88 -25.13 -22.87
CA LEU A 22 0.55 -25.19 -21.45
C LEU A 22 0.40 -23.76 -20.91
N SER A 23 -0.76 -23.17 -21.24
CA SER A 23 -1.46 -22.10 -20.54
C SER A 23 -0.61 -21.26 -19.59
N ALA A 24 0.12 -20.30 -20.15
CA ALA A 24 0.51 -19.11 -19.41
C ALA A 24 -0.74 -18.25 -19.21
N ALA A 25 -1.65 -18.71 -18.35
CA ALA A 25 -2.57 -17.83 -17.66
C ALA A 25 -1.70 -16.99 -16.71
N THR A 26 -0.97 -16.03 -17.27
CA THR A 26 -0.60 -14.85 -16.53
C THR A 26 -1.94 -14.30 -16.05
N ALA A 27 -2.14 -14.27 -14.74
CA ALA A 27 -3.17 -13.42 -14.18
C ALA A 27 -2.83 -12.03 -14.70
N ALA A 28 -3.53 -11.60 -15.75
CA ALA A 28 -3.37 -10.27 -16.29
C ALA A 28 -3.57 -9.36 -15.09
N HIS A 29 -2.52 -8.63 -14.71
CA HIS A 29 -2.63 -7.64 -13.65
C HIS A 29 -3.74 -6.72 -14.12
N ALA A 30 -4.89 -6.75 -13.43
CA ALA A 30 -6.05 -5.99 -13.86
C ALA A 30 -5.58 -4.55 -14.04
N ALA A 31 -5.93 -3.94 -15.19
CA ALA A 31 -5.60 -2.55 -15.41
C ALA A 31 -6.12 -1.75 -14.21
N PRO A 32 -5.35 -0.78 -13.68
CA PRO A 32 -5.81 0.00 -12.56
C PRO A 32 -7.14 0.66 -12.93
N PRO A 33 -8.09 0.77 -11.99
CA PRO A 33 -9.44 1.23 -12.28
C PRO A 33 -9.38 2.59 -12.97
N SER A 34 -10.33 2.86 -13.87
CA SER A 34 -10.47 4.19 -14.46
C SER A 34 -11.02 5.16 -13.41
N PRO A 35 -10.61 6.44 -13.44
CA PRO A 35 -11.26 7.49 -12.67
C PRO A 35 -12.77 7.55 -12.99
N VAL A 36 -13.58 7.84 -11.97
CA VAL A 36 -15.03 8.05 -12.14
C VAL A 36 -15.25 9.50 -12.56
N GLU A 37 -15.93 9.73 -13.68
CA GLU A 37 -16.25 11.07 -14.15
C GLU A 37 -17.10 11.83 -13.13
N GLY A 38 -16.67 13.05 -12.76
CA GLY A 38 -17.31 13.85 -11.70
C GLY A 38 -17.15 13.29 -10.28
N GLY A 39 -16.48 12.14 -10.11
CA GLY A 39 -16.23 11.53 -8.81
C GLY A 39 -14.91 11.98 -8.18
N PHE A 40 -14.69 11.52 -6.95
CA PHE A 40 -13.42 11.61 -6.24
C PHE A 40 -13.06 10.23 -5.67
N ALA A 41 -11.78 10.05 -5.35
CA ALA A 41 -11.30 8.84 -4.71
C ALA A 41 -10.90 9.10 -3.25
N LEU A 42 -11.13 8.11 -2.40
CA LEU A 42 -10.52 7.98 -1.08
C LEU A 42 -9.50 6.84 -1.17
N VAL A 43 -8.26 7.10 -0.77
CA VAL A 43 -7.27 6.03 -0.61
C VAL A 43 -7.35 5.51 0.81
N VAL A 44 -7.58 4.21 0.97
CA VAL A 44 -7.56 3.54 2.26
C VAL A 44 -6.27 2.73 2.37
N VAL A 45 -5.50 2.98 3.43
CA VAL A 45 -4.21 2.33 3.70
C VAL A 45 -4.31 1.53 5.00
N PRO A 46 -4.49 0.20 4.91
CA PRO A 46 -4.48 -0.67 6.08
C PRO A 46 -3.08 -1.23 6.38
N ASP A 47 -2.79 -1.38 7.67
CA ASP A 47 -1.85 -2.37 8.23
C ASP A 47 -0.43 -2.35 7.63
N THR A 48 0.22 -1.20 7.67
CA THR A 48 1.60 -1.04 7.16
C THR A 48 2.68 -1.56 8.11
N GLN A 49 2.30 -2.18 9.23
CA GLN A 49 3.16 -2.72 10.28
C GLN A 49 4.36 -3.53 9.74
N ASN A 50 4.15 -4.35 8.71
CA ASN A 50 5.24 -5.13 8.12
C ASN A 50 6.14 -4.30 7.20
N TYR A 51 5.61 -3.22 6.60
CA TYR A 51 6.41 -2.32 5.79
C TYR A 51 7.32 -1.49 6.69
N THR A 52 6.80 -0.92 7.77
CA THR A 52 7.62 -0.15 8.72
C THR A 52 8.64 -1.04 9.44
N TRP A 53 8.29 -2.30 9.75
CA TRP A 53 9.21 -3.24 10.41
C TRP A 53 10.30 -3.80 9.48
N LYS A 54 9.92 -4.26 8.28
CA LYS A 54 10.81 -5.09 7.44
C LYS A 54 11.12 -4.48 6.09
N ARG A 55 10.20 -3.71 5.50
CA ARG A 55 10.23 -3.30 4.09
C ARG A 55 9.87 -1.82 3.90
N PRO A 56 10.58 -0.87 4.55
CA PRO A 56 10.19 0.54 4.55
C PRO A 56 10.26 1.17 3.14
N GLU A 57 11.04 0.60 2.24
CA GLU A 57 11.08 0.97 0.83
C GLU A 57 9.77 0.67 0.10
N LEU A 58 9.05 -0.40 0.48
CA LEU A 58 7.73 -0.67 -0.10
C LEU A 58 6.71 0.35 0.35
N TYR A 59 6.79 0.81 1.60
CA TYR A 59 5.93 1.89 2.07
C TYR A 59 6.21 3.19 1.29
N THR A 60 7.49 3.49 1.07
CA THR A 60 7.92 4.65 0.28
C THR A 60 7.37 4.59 -1.14
N LEU A 61 7.40 3.41 -1.79
CA LEU A 61 6.83 3.22 -3.12
C LEU A 61 5.29 3.35 -3.13
N GLN A 62 4.61 2.81 -2.12
CA GLN A 62 3.15 2.95 -1.99
C GLN A 62 2.76 4.43 -1.82
N ALA A 63 3.46 5.17 -0.97
CA ALA A 63 3.25 6.60 -0.78
C ALA A 63 3.55 7.41 -2.05
N GLY A 64 4.61 7.04 -2.78
CA GLY A 64 4.93 7.61 -4.10
C GLY A 64 3.84 7.36 -5.13
N TRP A 65 3.23 6.17 -5.14
CA TRP A 65 2.09 5.88 -6.00
C TRP A 65 0.89 6.78 -5.67
N ILE A 66 0.59 6.99 -4.38
CA ILE A 66 -0.48 7.91 -3.97
C ILE A 66 -0.21 9.30 -4.56
N ALA A 67 0.96 9.87 -4.27
CA ALA A 67 1.33 11.21 -4.74
C ALA A 67 1.25 11.34 -6.27
N ALA A 68 1.75 10.35 -7.00
CA ALA A 68 1.76 10.36 -8.47
C ALA A 68 0.35 10.26 -9.09
N ASN A 69 -0.65 9.78 -8.34
CA ASN A 69 -2.00 9.54 -8.87
C ASN A 69 -3.07 10.47 -8.28
N ILE A 70 -2.70 11.47 -7.44
CA ILE A 70 -3.65 12.43 -6.86
C ILE A 70 -4.53 13.07 -7.94
N GLN A 71 -3.92 13.65 -8.98
CA GLN A 71 -4.65 14.33 -10.06
C GLN A 71 -5.45 13.35 -10.92
N ARG A 72 -4.85 12.19 -11.24
CA ARG A 72 -5.46 11.18 -12.11
C ARG A 72 -6.78 10.68 -11.54
N TYR A 73 -6.81 10.37 -10.24
CA TYR A 73 -8.00 9.81 -9.58
C TYR A 73 -8.87 10.83 -8.87
N ASN A 74 -8.51 12.11 -8.91
CA ASN A 74 -9.12 13.13 -8.06
C ASN A 74 -9.15 12.65 -6.60
N ILE A 75 -7.98 12.25 -6.07
CA ILE A 75 -7.86 11.76 -4.69
C ILE A 75 -8.13 12.91 -3.74
N ALA A 76 -9.26 12.85 -3.03
CA ALA A 76 -9.67 13.89 -2.10
C ALA A 76 -9.06 13.70 -0.71
N HIS A 77 -8.76 12.46 -0.32
CA HIS A 77 -8.25 12.14 1.01
C HIS A 77 -7.52 10.79 1.06
N VAL A 78 -6.54 10.68 1.94
CA VAL A 78 -5.90 9.40 2.35
C VAL A 78 -6.35 9.04 3.77
N LEU A 79 -6.73 7.79 4.01
CA LEU A 79 -7.17 7.28 5.31
C LEU A 79 -6.30 6.09 5.69
N HIS A 80 -5.39 6.27 6.66
CA HIS A 80 -4.64 5.19 7.27
C HIS A 80 -5.41 4.64 8.47
N VAL A 81 -5.84 3.38 8.38
CA VAL A 81 -6.88 2.85 9.27
C VAL A 81 -6.37 2.10 10.49
N GLY A 82 -5.06 1.96 10.67
CA GLY A 82 -4.46 1.35 11.85
C GLY A 82 -3.23 0.54 11.54
N ASP A 83 -2.60 0.01 12.58
CA ASP A 83 -1.41 -0.84 12.55
C ASP A 83 -0.32 -0.28 11.63
N ILE A 84 0.03 0.99 11.90
CA ILE A 84 1.09 1.71 11.20
C ILE A 84 2.44 1.02 11.44
N THR A 85 2.67 0.65 12.69
CA THR A 85 3.86 -0.02 13.22
C THR A 85 3.53 -1.44 13.65
N GLN A 86 4.55 -2.29 13.74
CA GLN A 86 4.44 -3.67 14.26
C GLN A 86 4.68 -3.74 15.77
N HIS A 87 5.64 -2.95 16.24
CA HIS A 87 6.20 -3.05 17.58
C HIS A 87 6.19 -1.71 18.33
N ASN A 88 5.54 -0.68 17.79
CA ASN A 88 5.48 0.65 18.39
C ASN A 88 6.87 1.21 18.76
N THR A 89 7.86 1.09 17.86
CA THR A 89 9.23 1.60 18.06
C THR A 89 9.49 2.87 17.27
N ASP A 90 10.39 3.73 17.76
CA ASP A 90 10.80 4.96 17.10
C ASP A 90 11.25 4.75 15.64
N GLU A 91 11.97 3.67 15.33
CA GLU A 91 12.45 3.39 13.97
C GLU A 91 11.29 3.14 13.01
N GLN A 92 10.26 2.41 13.46
CA GLN A 92 9.08 2.10 12.66
C GLN A 92 8.21 3.34 12.45
N TRP A 93 8.02 4.13 13.49
CA TRP A 93 7.32 5.42 13.39
C TRP A 93 8.07 6.41 12.51
N ALA A 94 9.41 6.46 12.58
CA ALA A 94 10.23 7.27 11.69
C ALA A 94 10.11 6.82 10.23
N ALA A 95 10.02 5.51 9.97
CA ALA A 95 9.75 4.97 8.64
C ALA A 95 8.37 5.38 8.12
N ALA A 96 7.33 5.24 8.95
CA ALA A 96 5.98 5.70 8.61
C ALA A 96 5.95 7.20 8.29
N ARG A 97 6.57 8.03 9.15
CA ARG A 97 6.63 9.48 8.95
C ARG A 97 7.32 9.86 7.64
N ARG A 98 8.40 9.19 7.26
CA ARG A 98 9.07 9.41 5.96
C ARG A 98 8.15 9.09 4.78
N ALA A 99 7.41 7.98 4.86
CA ALA A 99 6.45 7.62 3.80
C ALA A 99 5.28 8.62 3.74
N HIS A 100 4.68 8.97 4.88
CA HIS A 100 3.58 9.93 4.96
C HIS A 100 3.98 11.31 4.38
N ALA A 101 5.20 11.79 4.67
CA ALA A 101 5.68 13.08 4.21
C ALA A 101 5.69 13.25 2.68
N ILE A 102 5.66 12.16 1.92
CA ILE A 102 5.64 12.19 0.45
C ILE A 102 4.31 12.77 -0.08
N TYR A 103 3.20 12.56 0.62
CA TYR A 103 1.87 13.01 0.18
C TYR A 103 1.19 13.97 1.17
N ALA A 104 1.69 14.12 2.40
CA ALA A 104 1.02 14.87 3.47
C ALA A 104 0.76 16.36 3.15
N ASP A 105 1.63 17.00 2.35
CA ASP A 105 1.43 18.39 1.91
C ASP A 105 0.69 18.50 0.56
N LEU A 106 0.37 17.36 -0.07
CA LEU A 106 -0.28 17.30 -1.39
C LEU A 106 -1.77 16.96 -1.32
N VAL A 107 -2.18 16.17 -0.32
CA VAL A 107 -3.55 15.73 -0.11
C VAL A 107 -3.82 15.56 1.39
N PRO A 108 -5.01 15.94 1.90
CA PRO A 108 -5.38 15.67 3.28
C PRO A 108 -5.27 14.17 3.61
N ALA A 109 -4.80 13.88 4.83
CA ALA A 109 -4.52 12.53 5.28
C ALA A 109 -4.92 12.34 6.74
N ALA A 110 -5.58 11.23 7.04
CA ALA A 110 -5.97 10.82 8.39
C ALA A 110 -5.32 9.53 8.81
N TYR A 111 -5.03 9.45 10.10
CA TYR A 111 -4.29 8.36 10.69
C TYR A 111 -4.99 7.94 11.97
N ALA A 112 -5.23 6.65 12.11
CA ALA A 112 -5.64 6.03 13.36
C ALA A 112 -4.54 5.07 13.83
N PRO A 113 -4.31 4.94 15.15
CA PRO A 113 -3.51 3.85 15.69
C PRO A 113 -4.33 2.54 15.65
N GLY A 114 -3.67 1.43 15.34
CA GLY A 114 -4.20 0.07 15.57
C GLY A 114 -3.63 -0.56 16.84
N ASN A 115 -3.87 -1.85 17.07
CA ASN A 115 -3.37 -2.52 18.27
C ASN A 115 -1.83 -2.63 18.30
N HIS A 116 -1.18 -2.78 17.16
CA HIS A 116 0.29 -2.87 17.10
C HIS A 116 1.00 -1.53 17.33
N ASP A 117 0.24 -0.43 17.30
CA ASP A 117 0.71 0.92 17.60
C ASP A 117 0.64 1.26 19.10
N LEU A 118 0.17 0.31 19.93
CA LEU A 118 -0.10 0.51 21.36
C LEU A 118 0.73 -0.44 22.24
N GLY A 119 1.11 0.08 23.42
CA GLY A 119 1.82 -0.65 24.45
C GLY A 119 3.28 -0.98 24.08
N PRO A 120 4.04 -1.53 25.03
CA PRO A 120 5.39 -2.01 24.79
C PRO A 120 5.40 -3.09 23.70
N ASN A 121 6.32 -2.98 22.74
CA ASN A 121 6.50 -3.93 21.63
C ASN A 121 5.24 -4.18 20.77
N GLY A 122 4.26 -3.26 20.78
CA GLY A 122 3.00 -3.41 20.06
C GLY A 122 2.07 -4.46 20.65
N SER A 123 2.16 -4.72 21.97
CA SER A 123 1.34 -5.73 22.65
C SER A 123 -0.10 -5.30 22.93
N ALA A 124 -0.41 -4.01 22.81
CA ALA A 124 -1.67 -3.40 23.22
C ALA A 124 -2.05 -3.61 24.70
N GLU A 125 -1.11 -4.04 25.56
CA GLU A 125 -1.36 -4.21 27.00
C GLU A 125 -1.67 -2.88 27.72
N SER A 126 -1.27 -1.77 27.11
CA SER A 126 -1.61 -0.42 27.54
C SER A 126 -1.95 0.45 26.32
N ARG A 127 -2.52 1.64 26.57
CA ARG A 127 -2.83 2.63 25.53
C ARG A 127 -1.65 3.54 25.18
N GLY A 128 -0.47 3.33 25.77
CA GLY A 128 0.72 4.13 25.48
C GLY A 128 1.14 3.96 24.01
N SER A 129 1.42 5.07 23.33
CA SER A 129 1.77 5.07 21.90
C SER A 129 2.67 6.25 21.56
N LEU A 130 3.58 6.05 20.60
CA LEU A 130 4.38 7.15 20.04
C LEU A 130 3.63 7.91 18.93
N PHE A 131 2.36 7.55 18.65
CA PHE A 131 1.55 8.14 17.57
C PHE A 131 1.57 9.69 17.59
N ALA A 132 1.34 10.30 18.76
CA ALA A 132 1.27 11.76 18.88
C ALA A 132 2.63 12.46 18.70
N ASP A 133 3.74 11.75 18.92
CA ASP A 133 5.09 12.29 18.75
C ASP A 133 5.46 12.38 17.27
N PHE A 134 5.01 11.41 16.47
CA PHE A 134 5.33 11.32 15.04
C PHE A 134 4.26 11.93 14.14
N ILE A 135 3.02 12.00 14.60
CA ILE A 135 1.87 12.64 13.93
C ILE A 135 1.30 13.70 14.88
N PRO A 136 2.04 14.81 15.10
CA PRO A 136 1.65 15.80 16.08
C PRO A 136 0.40 16.55 15.64
N LEU A 137 -0.48 16.82 16.61
CA LEU A 137 -1.71 17.58 16.40
C LEU A 137 -1.46 18.93 15.70
N ALA A 138 -0.33 19.58 15.97
CA ALA A 138 0.05 20.83 15.33
C ALA A 138 0.22 20.72 13.80
N SER A 139 0.67 19.56 13.31
CA SER A 139 0.72 19.28 11.86
C SER A 139 -0.67 19.03 11.30
N TYR A 140 -1.49 18.31 12.07
CA TYR A 140 -2.84 17.95 11.68
C TYR A 140 -3.79 19.16 11.57
N ARG A 141 -3.64 20.13 12.47
CA ARG A 141 -4.41 21.40 12.50
C ARG A 141 -4.28 22.26 11.25
N ARG A 142 -3.23 22.06 10.45
CA ARG A 142 -3.01 22.82 9.20
C ARG A 142 -3.79 22.26 8.01
N GLN A 143 -4.30 21.03 8.11
CA GLN A 143 -4.99 20.41 7.00
C GLN A 143 -6.36 21.07 6.76
N PRO A 144 -6.74 21.30 5.49
CA PRO A 144 -8.11 21.67 5.15
C PRO A 144 -9.10 20.62 5.69
N GLY A 145 -10.18 21.07 6.32
CA GLY A 145 -11.20 20.18 6.89
C GLY A 145 -10.93 19.69 8.32
N PHE A 146 -9.84 20.12 8.97
CA PHE A 146 -9.65 19.86 10.40
C PHE A 146 -10.75 20.54 11.23
N GLY A 147 -11.64 19.74 11.82
CA GLY A 147 -12.82 20.21 12.56
C GLY A 147 -12.64 20.35 14.08
N GLY A 148 -11.45 20.06 14.61
CA GLY A 148 -11.18 20.02 16.05
C GLY A 148 -10.73 18.65 16.53
N VAL A 149 -10.36 18.56 17.81
CA VAL A 149 -10.16 17.29 18.52
C VAL A 149 -11.35 17.06 19.43
N TYR A 150 -11.66 15.80 19.75
CA TYR A 150 -12.65 15.51 20.78
C TYR A 150 -12.08 15.92 22.15
N ASP A 151 -12.66 16.94 22.76
CA ASP A 151 -12.17 17.62 23.97
C ASP A 151 -13.20 17.64 25.11
N ARG A 152 -14.12 16.67 25.16
CA ARG A 152 -15.21 16.63 26.15
C ARG A 152 -14.92 15.87 27.45
N GLU A 153 -13.79 15.19 27.62
CA GLU A 153 -13.51 14.45 28.87
C GLU A 153 -12.06 14.63 29.36
N PRO A 154 -11.73 15.76 30.03
CA PRO A 154 -10.38 16.04 30.53
C PRO A 154 -9.97 15.23 31.78
N GLU A 155 -10.86 14.39 32.31
CA GLU A 155 -10.68 13.58 33.53
C GLU A 155 -10.73 12.06 33.24
N ARG A 156 -10.69 11.66 31.96
CA ARG A 156 -10.64 10.25 31.54
C ARG A 156 -9.30 9.86 30.92
#